data_AF-A0A4R4SL39-F1
#
_entry.id   AF-A0A4R4SL39-F1
#
_cell.length_a   1.000
_cell.length_b   1.000
_cell.length_c   1.000
_cell.angle_alpha   90.00
_cell.angle_beta   90.00
_cell.angle_gamma   90.00
#
_symmetry.space_group_name_H-M   'P 1'
#
loop_
_entity.id
_entity.type
_entity.pdbx_description
1 polymer ?
#
loop_
_entity_poly.entity_id
_entity_poly.type
_entity_poly.pdbx_seq_one_letter_code
_entity_poly.pdbx_strand_id
1 'polypeptide(L)'
;MSTKLSGPRSTRNSGRGSVGTGLPRTVRNHVPITATGLVVKVVLLGLVAGIAIWAAFPLVGAGKWVGLALLVATTTGLFYLYLTPRHIPAKYLLPGTVFLIAFQVFPVLYTASTAFTNFGDGHRGSKDDAIVAIQSSSVQQVPGSTEYTLSVASEGDPVTGPLVFLVTDPATGAVSAGDAGGLRRLDAADVTVAPGGRVTAADGYTVLTFGQASTRSQEITDLVVPTADGALRSSGLSRAYEGRAIRAYDAGCDCITDRESGRTWTADEKAGSFVAADGERLAQGWKVNVGGENFSRVLTDPNISGPFFGTLLWNFAFATGSTGLTFLLGMAIALALHSPRMRGTNLYRVLLILPYAMPSFAMLLVWRDMFNTDFGLINNLFGLGVDWFGQDWSARAAVLLVQLWLGYPYMFLVATGALQAIPRELTEATSVDGASPWQSFRAVTLPLLLVALAPLLIASFAYNFNNINAIWLTTEGGPFPADNPRNGATDLLITYTYRLAFGAQGAEFGTAAAVSIFIFAIVATVSAISFRSTRKQEEVYS
;
A
#
# COMPACT_ATOMS: atom_id res chain seq x y z
N MET A 1 21.36 12.72 80.40
CA MET A 1 22.67 13.39 80.27
C MET A 1 22.74 13.98 78.86
N SER A 2 22.26 15.20 78.64
CA SER A 2 22.96 16.51 78.69
C SER A 2 23.97 16.74 77.54
N THR A 3 23.49 17.49 76.52
CA THR A 3 24.06 18.63 75.75
C THR A 3 25.54 18.58 75.27
N LYS A 4 25.91 19.01 74.06
CA LYS A 4 25.83 20.40 73.52
C LYS A 4 26.11 20.49 72.00
N LEU A 5 25.47 21.49 71.39
CA LEU A 5 25.80 22.13 70.11
C LEU A 5 26.88 23.22 70.29
N SER A 6 27.76 23.42 69.30
CA SER A 6 28.36 24.74 68.98
C SER A 6 28.91 24.76 67.54
N GLY A 7 28.57 25.84 66.80
CA GLY A 7 28.83 26.06 65.38
C GLY A 7 30.24 26.59 65.00
N PRO A 8 30.37 27.32 63.87
CA PRO A 8 31.45 27.14 62.88
C PRO A 8 32.62 28.12 63.03
N ARG A 9 33.80 27.74 62.51
CA ARG A 9 34.93 28.66 62.31
C ARG A 9 35.02 29.11 60.86
N SER A 10 34.91 30.42 60.68
CA SER A 10 35.30 31.14 59.48
C SER A 10 36.81 31.38 59.48
N THR A 11 37.46 31.20 58.34
CA THR A 11 38.78 31.79 58.06
C THR A 11 38.69 32.50 56.72
N ARG A 12 38.56 33.82 56.77
CA ARG A 12 38.95 34.72 55.68
C ARG A 12 40.46 34.69 55.59
N ASN A 13 41.02 34.39 54.42
CA ASN A 13 42.28 35.02 54.04
C ASN A 13 42.28 35.37 52.55
N SER A 14 42.71 36.59 52.29
CA SER A 14 42.71 37.32 51.02
C SER A 14 43.89 36.93 50.14
N GLY A 15 43.66 36.82 48.82
CA GLY A 15 44.72 36.76 47.82
C GLY A 15 44.17 36.99 46.42
N ARG A 16 44.31 38.22 45.91
CA ARG A 16 44.10 38.57 44.49
C ARG A 16 45.10 37.78 43.65
N GLY A 17 44.60 36.92 42.75
CA GLY A 17 45.34 36.28 41.68
C GLY A 17 44.46 36.21 40.44
N SER A 18 44.99 36.68 39.32
CA SER A 18 44.33 36.86 38.02
C SER A 18 43.45 35.67 37.59
N VAL A 19 42.16 35.92 37.34
CA VAL A 19 41.26 34.99 36.65
C VAL A 19 41.68 34.94 35.18
N GLY A 20 42.57 34.01 34.86
CA GLY A 20 42.79 33.59 33.48
C GLY A 20 41.54 32.88 32.97
N THR A 21 40.93 33.44 31.94
CA THR A 21 39.82 32.88 31.17
C THR A 21 40.29 31.64 30.40
N GLY A 22 40.50 30.54 31.10
CA GLY A 22 40.61 29.21 30.51
C GLY A 22 39.23 28.58 30.41
N LEU A 23 38.65 28.51 29.20
CA LEU A 23 37.49 27.67 28.92
C LEU A 23 37.73 26.26 29.50
N PRO A 24 36.74 25.63 30.16
CA PRO A 24 36.90 24.27 30.66
C PRO A 24 37.20 23.35 29.47
N ARG A 25 38.41 22.77 29.44
CA ARG A 25 38.76 21.69 28.52
C ARG A 25 37.75 20.57 28.75
N THR A 26 36.89 20.33 27.75
CA THR A 26 36.00 19.17 27.73
C THR A 26 36.88 17.92 27.74
N VAL A 27 37.00 17.28 28.91
CA VAL A 27 37.57 15.95 29.02
C VAL A 27 36.64 15.04 28.23
N ARG A 28 37.02 14.69 26.99
CA ARG A 28 36.36 13.66 26.20
C ARG A 28 36.61 12.32 26.88
N ASN A 29 35.79 11.97 27.86
CA ASN A 29 35.70 10.61 28.37
C ASN A 29 35.32 9.70 27.20
N HIS A 30 36.32 9.09 26.57
CA HIS A 30 36.10 8.00 25.64
C HIS A 30 35.66 6.82 26.51
N VAL A 31 34.35 6.55 26.55
CA VAL A 31 33.86 5.29 27.10
C VAL A 31 34.57 4.18 26.30
N PRO A 32 35.37 3.31 26.93
CA PRO A 32 36.09 2.28 26.21
C PRO A 32 35.07 1.37 25.51
N ILE A 33 35.28 1.13 24.22
CA ILE A 33 34.47 0.18 23.46
C ILE A 33 34.63 -1.17 24.15
N THR A 34 33.54 -1.71 24.71
CA THR A 34 33.55 -3.05 25.28
C THR A 34 33.88 -4.05 24.17
N ALA A 35 34.69 -5.08 24.46
CA ALA A 35 35.05 -6.11 23.49
C ALA A 35 33.80 -6.70 22.80
N THR A 36 32.72 -6.89 23.58
CA THR A 36 31.40 -7.29 23.09
C THR A 36 30.83 -6.32 22.05
N GLY A 37 30.88 -5.01 22.30
CA GLY A 37 30.39 -4.00 21.36
C GLY A 37 31.18 -3.96 20.05
N LEU A 38 32.50 -4.20 20.11
CA LEU A 38 33.33 -4.32 18.93
C LEU A 38 32.96 -5.58 18.11
N VAL A 39 32.82 -6.73 18.77
CA VAL A 39 32.43 -8.00 18.13
C VAL A 39 31.07 -7.86 17.44
N VAL A 40 30.06 -7.34 18.15
CA VAL A 40 28.71 -7.12 17.58
C VAL A 40 28.78 -6.22 16.35
N LYS A 41 29.55 -5.12 16.42
CA LYS A 41 29.73 -4.20 15.29
C LYS A 41 30.36 -4.88 14.07
N VAL A 42 31.41 -5.69 14.28
CA VAL A 42 32.10 -6.42 13.20
C VAL A 42 31.16 -7.45 12.57
N VAL A 43 30.41 -8.20 13.38
CA VAL A 43 29.43 -9.18 12.89
C VAL A 43 28.33 -8.50 12.06
N LEU A 44 27.74 -7.41 12.55
CA LEU A 44 26.70 -6.68 11.83
C LEU A 44 27.21 -6.09 10.51
N LEU A 45 28.40 -5.47 10.51
CA LEU A 45 29.00 -4.96 9.27
C LEU A 45 29.38 -6.09 8.31
N GLY A 46 29.83 -7.24 8.83
CA GLY A 46 30.08 -8.44 8.06
C GLY A 46 28.82 -8.97 7.36
N LEU A 47 27.69 -9.01 8.07
CA LEU A 47 26.39 -9.37 7.48
C LEU A 47 25.96 -8.39 6.39
N VAL A 48 26.11 -7.08 6.62
CA VAL A 48 25.80 -6.05 5.61
C VAL A 48 26.66 -6.23 4.36
N ALA A 49 27.97 -6.48 4.51
CA ALA A 49 28.85 -6.78 3.39
C ALA A 49 28.46 -8.08 2.67
N GLY A 50 28.13 -9.14 3.41
CA GLY A 50 27.66 -10.40 2.84
C GLY A 50 26.41 -10.23 1.99
N ILE A 51 25.41 -9.50 2.49
CA ILE A 51 24.18 -9.16 1.75
C ILE A 51 24.50 -8.32 0.51
N ALA A 52 25.37 -7.31 0.63
CA ALA A 52 25.75 -6.47 -0.49
C ALA A 52 26.49 -7.25 -1.59
N ILE A 53 27.40 -8.15 -1.22
CA ILE A 53 28.11 -9.02 -2.18
C ILE A 53 27.12 -9.96 -2.86
N TRP A 54 26.25 -10.61 -2.08
CA TRP A 54 25.21 -11.49 -2.61
C TRP A 54 24.29 -10.76 -3.59
N ALA A 55 23.86 -9.54 -3.27
CA ALA A 55 23.01 -8.71 -4.12
C ALA A 55 23.74 -8.15 -5.37
N ALA A 56 25.08 -8.05 -5.35
CA ALA A 56 25.85 -7.57 -6.49
C ALA A 56 25.86 -8.56 -7.67
N PHE A 57 25.94 -9.87 -7.40
CA PHE A 57 25.97 -10.91 -8.45
C PHE A 57 24.78 -10.84 -9.43
N PRO A 58 23.51 -10.82 -8.99
CA PRO A 58 22.39 -10.73 -9.92
C PRO A 58 22.36 -9.38 -10.67
N LEU A 59 22.80 -8.28 -10.05
CA LEU A 59 22.87 -6.97 -10.74
C LEU A 59 23.91 -6.96 -11.87
N VAL A 60 25.06 -7.60 -11.66
CA VAL A 60 26.08 -7.78 -12.69
C VAL A 60 25.57 -8.71 -13.80
N GLY A 61 24.96 -9.84 -13.43
CA GLY A 61 24.39 -10.79 -14.39
C GLY A 61 23.30 -10.17 -15.28
N ALA A 62 22.51 -9.25 -14.73
CA ALA A 62 21.46 -8.53 -15.45
C ALA A 62 21.94 -7.24 -16.15
N GLY A 63 23.23 -6.90 -16.09
CA GLY A 63 23.78 -5.68 -16.68
C GLY A 63 23.26 -4.37 -16.05
N LYS A 64 22.73 -4.41 -14.83
CA LYS A 64 22.11 -3.26 -14.14
C LYS A 64 23.15 -2.41 -13.40
N TRP A 65 24.06 -1.78 -14.16
CA TRP A 65 25.20 -1.01 -13.63
C TRP A 65 24.81 0.12 -12.66
N VAL A 66 23.69 0.80 -12.90
CA VAL A 66 23.19 1.86 -12.00
C VAL A 66 22.80 1.30 -10.63
N GLY A 67 22.12 0.16 -10.61
CA GLY A 67 21.75 -0.53 -9.36
C GLY A 67 22.99 -0.97 -8.59
N LEU A 68 24.01 -1.48 -9.28
CA LEU A 68 25.28 -1.85 -8.69
C LEU A 68 26.00 -0.64 -8.08
N ALA A 69 26.07 0.47 -8.82
CA ALA A 69 26.68 1.71 -8.32
C ALA A 69 25.98 2.22 -7.05
N LEU A 70 24.63 2.19 -7.03
CA LEU A 70 23.84 2.56 -5.86
C LEU A 70 24.10 1.65 -4.66
N LEU A 71 24.18 0.33 -4.88
CA LEU A 71 24.46 -0.66 -3.83
C LEU A 71 25.85 -0.42 -3.22
N VAL A 72 26.87 -0.21 -4.06
CA VAL A 72 28.24 0.07 -3.62
C VAL A 72 28.31 1.39 -2.87
N ALA A 73 27.69 2.45 -3.39
CA ALA A 73 27.65 3.76 -2.74
C ALA A 73 26.98 3.69 -1.36
N THR A 74 25.83 3.03 -1.27
CA THR A 74 25.08 2.87 -0.02
C THR A 74 25.87 2.06 1.00
N THR A 75 26.45 0.93 0.58
CA THR A 75 27.27 0.07 1.46
C THR A 75 28.52 0.81 1.95
N THR A 76 29.19 1.54 1.06
CA THR A 76 30.37 2.35 1.43
C THR A 76 29.99 3.47 2.39
N GLY A 77 28.86 4.14 2.17
CA GLY A 77 28.33 5.16 3.07
C GLY A 77 28.02 4.61 4.47
N LEU A 78 27.40 3.42 4.55
CA LEU A 78 27.15 2.72 5.81
C LEU A 78 28.46 2.41 6.54
N PHE A 79 29.42 1.83 5.83
CA PHE A 79 30.72 1.48 6.39
C PHE A 79 31.45 2.73 6.89
N TYR A 80 31.52 3.79 6.08
CA TYR A 80 32.10 5.07 6.46
C TYR A 80 31.44 5.62 7.73
N LEU A 81 30.12 5.62 7.80
CA LEU A 81 29.36 6.18 8.92
C LEU A 81 29.56 5.37 10.21
N TYR A 82 29.51 4.05 10.16
CA TYR A 82 29.64 3.20 11.35
C TYR A 82 31.09 3.02 11.80
N LEU A 83 32.07 2.99 10.88
CA LEU A 83 33.50 2.90 11.21
C LEU A 83 34.04 4.23 11.74
N THR A 84 33.52 5.37 11.28
CA THR A 84 33.97 6.70 11.72
C THR A 84 33.41 7.07 13.11
N PRO A 85 34.21 7.65 14.02
CA PRO A 85 33.75 8.06 15.35
C PRO A 85 33.00 9.41 15.38
N ARG A 86 33.02 10.18 14.29
CA ARG A 86 32.54 11.58 14.25
C ARG A 86 31.02 11.74 14.23
N HIS A 87 30.30 10.90 13.51
CA HIS A 87 28.87 11.10 13.23
C HIS A 87 27.97 10.24 14.12
N ILE A 88 28.07 10.42 15.45
CA ILE A 88 27.27 9.64 16.42
C ILE A 88 25.76 9.80 16.18
N PRO A 89 25.19 11.01 16.04
CA PRO A 89 23.73 11.16 15.82
C PRO A 89 23.23 10.44 14.56
N ALA A 90 24.01 10.47 13.49
CA ALA A 90 23.64 9.85 12.22
C ALA A 90 23.51 8.32 12.33
N LYS A 91 24.24 7.66 13.24
CA LYS A 91 24.13 6.22 13.49
C LYS A 91 22.75 5.82 14.01
N TYR A 92 22.11 6.69 14.78
CA TYR A 92 20.77 6.43 15.33
C TYR A 92 19.66 6.70 14.31
N LEU A 93 19.84 7.72 13.46
CA LEU A 93 18.86 8.09 12.44
C LEU A 93 18.88 7.14 11.24
N LEU A 94 20.07 6.66 10.86
CA LEU A 94 20.26 5.99 9.59
C LEU A 94 19.35 4.76 9.37
N PRO A 95 19.18 3.81 10.31
CA PRO A 95 18.28 2.68 10.09
C PRO A 95 16.84 3.13 9.79
N GLY A 96 16.34 4.10 10.56
CA GLY A 96 15.01 4.68 10.35
C GLY A 96 14.90 5.43 9.03
N THR A 97 15.92 6.20 8.64
CA THR A 97 15.95 6.91 7.36
C THR A 97 16.00 5.95 6.18
N VAL A 98 16.75 4.85 6.26
CA VAL A 98 16.80 3.83 5.19
C VAL A 98 15.42 3.21 5.00
N PHE A 99 14.75 2.81 6.09
CA PHE A 99 13.39 2.27 6.01
C PHE A 99 12.39 3.29 5.48
N LEU A 100 12.48 4.55 5.91
CA LEU A 100 11.65 5.62 5.39
C LEU A 100 11.87 5.82 3.89
N ILE A 101 13.12 5.79 3.41
CA ILE A 101 13.40 5.95 1.98
C ILE A 101 12.87 4.75 1.20
N ALA A 102 13.17 3.53 1.65
CA ALA A 102 12.83 2.31 0.93
C ALA A 102 11.32 2.02 0.91
N PHE A 103 10.64 2.22 2.04
CA PHE A 103 9.24 1.82 2.21
C PHE A 103 8.24 2.97 2.16
N GLN A 104 8.68 4.22 2.26
CA GLN A 104 7.78 5.38 2.14
C GLN A 104 8.11 6.24 0.92
N VAL A 105 9.35 6.71 0.77
CA VAL A 105 9.71 7.66 -0.30
C VAL A 105 9.73 6.99 -1.67
N PHE A 106 10.34 5.82 -1.78
CA PHE A 106 10.42 5.11 -3.06
C PHE A 106 9.04 4.74 -3.61
N PRO A 107 8.11 4.13 -2.84
CA PRO A 107 6.75 3.89 -3.34
C PRO A 107 6.02 5.18 -3.76
N VAL A 108 6.17 6.28 -3.02
CA VAL A 108 5.57 7.57 -3.41
C VAL A 108 6.14 8.07 -4.73
N LEU A 109 7.46 8.02 -4.93
CA LEU A 109 8.10 8.41 -6.19
C LEU A 109 7.74 7.47 -7.35
N TYR A 110 7.62 6.17 -7.07
CA TYR A 110 7.21 5.18 -8.06
C TYR A 110 5.77 5.42 -8.52
N THR A 111 4.85 5.67 -7.59
CA THR A 111 3.47 6.09 -7.89
C THR A 111 3.46 7.40 -8.67
N ALA A 112 4.25 8.40 -8.26
CA ALA A 112 4.37 9.66 -8.99
C ALA A 112 4.86 9.45 -10.43
N SER A 113 5.85 8.58 -10.65
CA SER A 113 6.35 8.26 -12.00
C SER A 113 5.28 7.55 -12.85
N THR A 114 4.48 6.68 -12.23
CA THR A 114 3.39 5.96 -12.90
C THR A 114 2.29 6.91 -13.37
N ALA A 115 2.05 8.00 -12.63
CA ALA A 115 1.05 9.01 -12.97
C ALA A 115 1.32 9.71 -14.32
N PHE A 116 2.56 9.70 -14.82
CA PHE A 116 2.92 10.26 -16.13
C PHE A 116 2.86 9.23 -17.27
N THR A 117 2.28 8.05 -17.03
CA THR A 117 2.25 6.97 -18.02
C THR A 117 0.83 6.49 -18.30
N ASN A 118 0.61 5.87 -19.45
CA ASN A 118 -0.64 5.17 -19.78
C ASN A 118 -0.73 3.77 -19.11
N PHE A 119 0.08 3.51 -18.07
CA PHE A 119 0.14 2.21 -17.44
C PHE A 119 -1.25 1.77 -16.98
N GLY A 120 -1.65 0.55 -17.34
CA GLY A 120 -3.01 0.11 -17.16
C GLY A 120 -3.28 -1.19 -17.91
N ASP A 121 -4.54 -1.45 -18.15
CA ASP A 121 -4.94 -2.61 -18.92
C ASP A 121 -4.49 -2.49 -20.37
N GLY A 122 -3.96 -3.60 -20.90
CA GLY A 122 -3.31 -3.62 -22.21
C GLY A 122 -1.95 -2.94 -22.31
N HIS A 123 -1.57 -2.02 -21.40
CA HIS A 123 -0.35 -1.19 -21.53
C HIS A 123 0.62 -1.44 -20.37
N ARG A 124 1.18 -2.65 -20.30
CA ARG A 124 1.97 -3.10 -19.14
C ARG A 124 3.48 -3.11 -19.38
N GLY A 125 3.89 -3.42 -20.60
CA GLY A 125 5.27 -3.69 -20.96
C GLY A 125 5.80 -2.83 -22.10
N SER A 126 6.83 -3.34 -22.75
CA SER A 126 7.41 -2.78 -23.96
C SER A 126 6.55 -3.09 -25.19
N LYS A 127 6.89 -2.46 -26.32
CA LYS A 127 6.25 -2.73 -27.62
C LYS A 127 6.46 -4.17 -28.08
N ASP A 128 7.63 -4.73 -27.83
CA ASP A 128 7.92 -6.13 -28.17
C ASP A 128 7.03 -7.08 -27.36
N ASP A 129 6.84 -6.81 -26.06
CA ASP A 129 5.91 -7.58 -25.22
C ASP A 129 4.47 -7.51 -25.77
N ALA A 130 4.05 -6.33 -26.23
CA ALA A 130 2.74 -6.13 -26.83
C ALA A 130 2.58 -6.89 -28.14
N ILE A 131 3.59 -6.86 -29.02
CA ILE A 131 3.59 -7.60 -30.29
C ILE A 131 3.45 -9.10 -30.02
N VAL A 132 4.27 -9.64 -29.11
CA VAL A 132 4.22 -11.06 -28.73
C VAL A 132 2.84 -11.43 -28.18
N ALA A 133 2.25 -10.59 -27.32
CA ALA A 133 0.92 -10.81 -26.76
C ALA A 133 -0.19 -10.78 -27.83
N ILE A 134 -0.11 -9.86 -28.80
CA ILE A 134 -1.08 -9.76 -29.90
C ILE A 134 -0.98 -11.00 -30.79
N GLN A 135 0.24 -11.38 -31.20
CA GLN A 135 0.46 -12.54 -32.05
C GLN A 135 -0.03 -13.82 -31.36
N SER A 136 0.35 -14.05 -30.11
CA SER A 136 -0.03 -15.25 -29.34
C SER A 136 -1.54 -15.36 -29.11
N SER A 137 -2.20 -14.23 -28.80
CA SER A 137 -3.66 -14.18 -28.63
C SER A 137 -4.45 -14.46 -29.93
N SER A 138 -3.83 -14.16 -31.08
CA SER A 138 -4.44 -14.28 -32.41
C SER A 138 -4.24 -15.67 -33.05
N VAL A 139 -3.66 -16.61 -32.32
CA VAL A 139 -3.41 -17.95 -32.83
C VAL A 139 -4.74 -18.70 -32.99
N GLN A 140 -5.02 -19.12 -34.22
CA GLN A 140 -6.18 -19.94 -34.59
C GLN A 140 -5.76 -21.21 -35.31
N GLN A 141 -6.65 -22.22 -35.29
CA GLN A 141 -6.45 -23.47 -36.02
C GLN A 141 -6.54 -23.19 -37.52
N VAL A 142 -5.50 -23.59 -38.27
CA VAL A 142 -5.46 -23.45 -39.73
C VAL A 142 -5.81 -24.80 -40.37
N PRO A 143 -6.46 -24.84 -41.55
CA PRO A 143 -6.66 -26.09 -42.27
C PRO A 143 -5.33 -26.82 -42.49
N GLY A 144 -5.22 -28.06 -41.98
CA GLY A 144 -3.99 -28.85 -42.04
C GLY A 144 -3.06 -28.74 -40.82
N SER A 145 -3.46 -28.02 -39.77
CA SER A 145 -2.75 -27.97 -38.48
C SER A 145 -2.62 -29.38 -37.85
N THR A 146 -1.44 -29.70 -37.33
CA THR A 146 -1.21 -30.90 -36.53
C THR A 146 -2.02 -30.84 -35.24
N GLU A 147 -2.85 -31.86 -34.99
CA GLU A 147 -3.51 -32.06 -33.69
C GLU A 147 -2.66 -32.98 -32.82
N TYR A 148 -2.37 -32.54 -31.61
CA TYR A 148 -1.62 -33.27 -30.60
C TYR A 148 -2.57 -33.81 -29.53
N THR A 149 -2.26 -34.99 -28.99
CA THR A 149 -2.93 -35.47 -27.79
C THR A 149 -2.41 -34.69 -26.59
N LEU A 150 -3.29 -34.00 -25.87
CA LEU A 150 -2.95 -33.14 -24.75
C LEU A 150 -3.23 -33.83 -23.42
N SER A 151 -2.28 -33.73 -22.49
CA SER A 151 -2.46 -34.01 -21.07
C SER A 151 -2.02 -32.78 -20.29
N VAL A 152 -2.95 -32.19 -19.52
CA VAL A 152 -2.65 -30.98 -18.74
C VAL A 152 -1.95 -31.40 -17.45
N ALA A 153 -0.82 -30.78 -17.17
CA ALA A 153 -0.06 -30.99 -15.95
C ALA A 153 0.25 -29.66 -15.27
N SER A 154 0.80 -29.74 -14.06
CA SER A 154 1.32 -28.61 -13.31
C SER A 154 2.73 -28.89 -12.81
N GLU A 155 3.56 -27.88 -12.70
CA GLU A 155 4.83 -28.01 -11.97
C GLU A 155 4.57 -27.91 -10.47
N GLY A 156 4.79 -29.01 -9.75
CA GLY A 156 4.55 -29.08 -8.31
C GLY A 156 3.07 -29.24 -7.95
N ASP A 157 2.47 -28.21 -7.36
CA ASP A 157 1.12 -28.26 -6.78
C ASP A 157 0.03 -28.28 -7.88
N PRO A 158 -0.84 -29.30 -7.94
CA PRO A 158 -1.92 -29.38 -8.92
C PRO A 158 -2.94 -28.24 -8.88
N VAL A 159 -3.08 -27.55 -7.75
CA VAL A 159 -4.09 -26.47 -7.58
C VAL A 159 -3.50 -25.10 -7.94
N THR A 160 -2.26 -24.83 -7.54
CA THR A 160 -1.67 -23.48 -7.62
C THR A 160 -0.43 -23.39 -8.51
N GLY A 161 0.15 -24.53 -8.88
CA GLY A 161 1.34 -24.59 -9.73
C GLY A 161 1.07 -24.09 -11.15
N PRO A 162 2.12 -23.62 -11.85
CA PRO A 162 2.01 -23.19 -13.24
C PRO A 162 1.63 -24.38 -14.13
N LEU A 163 0.70 -24.12 -15.06
CA LEU A 163 0.20 -25.14 -15.97
C LEU A 163 1.20 -25.41 -17.10
N VAL A 164 1.30 -26.68 -17.46
CA VAL A 164 2.16 -27.17 -18.54
C VAL A 164 1.37 -28.12 -19.42
N PHE A 165 1.52 -27.98 -20.73
CA PHE A 165 0.95 -28.88 -21.72
C PHE A 165 1.92 -30.04 -21.99
N LEU A 166 1.52 -31.25 -21.62
CA LEU A 166 2.20 -32.45 -22.09
C LEU A 166 1.52 -32.89 -23.39
N VAL A 167 2.20 -32.68 -24.51
CA VAL A 167 1.67 -32.97 -25.84
C VAL A 167 2.40 -34.15 -26.46
N THR A 168 1.64 -35.06 -27.06
CA THR A 168 2.17 -36.19 -27.82
C THR A 168 1.89 -35.98 -29.30
N ASP A 169 2.95 -35.98 -30.11
CA ASP A 169 2.86 -35.90 -31.57
C ASP A 169 2.32 -37.22 -32.15
N PRO A 170 1.20 -37.22 -32.89
CA PRO A 170 0.63 -38.43 -33.47
C PRO A 170 1.49 -39.07 -34.57
N ALA A 171 2.36 -38.30 -35.24
CA ALA A 171 3.20 -38.80 -36.33
C ALA A 171 4.49 -39.45 -35.81
N THR A 172 5.09 -38.89 -34.76
CA THR A 172 6.37 -39.35 -34.22
C THR A 172 6.27 -40.10 -32.89
N GLY A 173 5.14 -40.00 -32.20
CA GLY A 173 4.94 -40.53 -30.84
C GLY A 173 5.76 -39.80 -29.77
N ALA A 174 6.42 -38.69 -30.13
CA ALA A 174 7.26 -37.95 -29.20
C ALA A 174 6.43 -37.14 -28.20
N VAL A 175 6.84 -37.14 -26.93
CA VAL A 175 6.23 -36.30 -25.90
C VAL A 175 7.06 -35.05 -25.66
N SER A 176 6.39 -33.91 -25.56
CA SER A 176 7.01 -32.64 -25.19
C SER A 176 6.21 -31.94 -24.10
N ALA A 177 6.91 -31.24 -23.22
CA ALA A 177 6.35 -30.30 -22.26
C ALA A 177 6.34 -28.89 -22.87
N GLY A 178 5.19 -28.23 -22.82
CA GLY A 178 4.97 -26.90 -23.36
C GLY A 178 4.52 -25.93 -22.27
N ASP A 179 5.26 -24.84 -22.11
CA ASP A 179 4.92 -23.73 -21.23
C ASP A 179 5.06 -22.40 -21.99
N ALA A 180 4.94 -21.27 -21.29
CA ALA A 180 5.06 -19.93 -21.90
C ALA A 180 6.45 -19.66 -22.53
N GLY A 181 7.48 -20.39 -22.11
CA GLY A 181 8.84 -20.34 -22.64
C GLY A 181 9.05 -21.20 -23.91
N GLY A 182 8.07 -22.02 -24.29
CA GLY A 182 8.07 -22.80 -25.53
C GLY A 182 7.98 -24.30 -25.30
N LEU A 183 8.32 -25.07 -26.35
CA LEU A 183 8.22 -26.52 -26.36
C LEU A 183 9.56 -27.18 -26.03
N ARG A 184 9.59 -28.04 -25.02
CA ARG A 184 10.75 -28.85 -24.62
C ARG A 184 10.44 -30.33 -24.74
N ARG A 185 11.23 -31.05 -25.51
CA ARG A 185 11.09 -32.51 -25.65
C ARG A 185 11.42 -33.21 -24.34
N LEU A 186 10.62 -34.21 -23.97
CA LEU A 186 10.87 -35.08 -22.82
C LEU A 186 11.48 -36.41 -23.29
N ASP A 187 12.35 -36.98 -22.45
CA ASP A 187 12.93 -38.29 -22.71
C ASP A 187 11.89 -39.38 -22.48
N ALA A 188 11.89 -40.39 -23.35
CA ALA A 188 10.90 -41.47 -23.30
C ALA A 188 10.97 -42.33 -22.01
N ALA A 189 12.09 -42.27 -21.29
CA ALA A 189 12.26 -42.94 -20.01
C ALA A 189 11.51 -42.24 -18.86
N ASP A 190 11.24 -40.94 -19.00
CA ASP A 190 10.75 -40.07 -17.94
C ASP A 190 9.22 -39.87 -18.04
N VAL A 191 8.57 -40.55 -18.99
CA VAL A 191 7.16 -40.34 -19.32
C VAL A 191 6.42 -41.67 -19.53
N THR A 192 5.27 -41.81 -18.89
CA THR A 192 4.34 -42.92 -19.12
C THR A 192 3.19 -42.47 -20.01
N VAL A 193 3.00 -43.14 -21.14
CA VAL A 193 1.96 -42.83 -22.14
C VAL A 193 0.97 -43.98 -22.24
N ALA A 194 -0.32 -43.67 -22.07
CA ALA A 194 -1.42 -44.62 -22.22
C ALA A 194 -1.75 -44.89 -23.70
N PRO A 195 -2.43 -46.02 -24.02
CA PRO A 195 -2.94 -46.29 -25.36
C PRO A 195 -3.81 -45.12 -25.85
N GLY A 196 -3.45 -44.51 -26.99
CA GLY A 196 -4.06 -43.28 -27.49
C GLY A 196 -3.21 -42.00 -27.31
N GLY A 197 -1.97 -42.13 -26.81
CA GLY A 197 -1.01 -41.03 -26.77
C GLY A 197 -1.18 -40.07 -25.58
N ARG A 198 -2.01 -40.42 -24.60
CA ARG A 198 -2.25 -39.59 -23.41
C ARG A 198 -1.19 -39.85 -22.35
N VAL A 199 -0.53 -38.80 -21.85
CA VAL A 199 0.48 -38.91 -20.79
C VAL A 199 -0.22 -39.08 -19.45
N THR A 200 0.14 -40.12 -18.70
CA THR A 200 -0.44 -40.42 -17.37
C THR A 200 0.52 -40.13 -16.22
N ALA A 201 1.83 -40.10 -16.49
CA ALA A 201 2.85 -39.66 -15.55
C ALA A 201 4.05 -39.08 -16.32
N ALA A 202 4.67 -38.04 -15.78
CA ALA A 202 5.91 -37.47 -16.29
C ALA A 202 6.76 -36.96 -15.12
N ASP A 203 8.06 -37.24 -15.12
CA ASP A 203 8.93 -36.82 -14.03
C ASP A 203 9.02 -35.29 -13.94
N GLY A 204 8.87 -34.76 -12.72
CA GLY A 204 8.82 -33.33 -12.45
C GLY A 204 7.46 -32.66 -12.69
N TYR A 205 6.46 -33.39 -13.21
CA TYR A 205 5.14 -32.86 -13.55
C TYR A 205 4.00 -33.65 -12.89
N THR A 206 3.07 -32.94 -12.28
CA THR A 206 1.85 -33.54 -11.73
C THR A 206 0.74 -33.47 -12.77
N VAL A 207 0.40 -34.59 -13.42
CA VAL A 207 -0.69 -34.66 -14.40
C VAL A 207 -2.03 -34.47 -13.69
N LEU A 208 -2.84 -33.52 -14.17
CA LEU A 208 -4.13 -33.18 -13.57
C LEU A 208 -5.20 -34.20 -13.95
N THR A 209 -6.05 -34.51 -12.97
CA THR A 209 -7.31 -35.24 -13.23
C THR A 209 -8.29 -34.35 -13.99
N PHE A 210 -9.29 -34.95 -14.65
CA PHE A 210 -10.30 -34.20 -15.39
C PHE A 210 -11.03 -33.17 -14.53
N GLY A 211 -11.34 -33.50 -13.27
CA GLY A 211 -11.98 -32.56 -12.34
C GLY A 211 -11.12 -31.32 -12.05
N GLN A 212 -9.83 -31.53 -11.79
CA GLN A 212 -8.86 -30.45 -11.53
C GLN A 212 -8.61 -29.59 -12.78
N ALA A 213 -8.48 -30.22 -13.95
CA ALA A 213 -8.33 -29.50 -15.20
C ALA A 213 -9.61 -28.69 -15.54
N SER A 214 -10.80 -29.23 -15.27
CA SER A 214 -12.06 -28.53 -15.50
C SER A 214 -12.20 -27.28 -14.61
N THR A 215 -11.73 -27.34 -13.36
CA THR A 215 -11.73 -26.16 -12.46
C THR A 215 -10.79 -25.05 -12.92
N ARG A 216 -9.79 -25.38 -13.74
CA ARG A 216 -8.80 -24.44 -14.31
C ARG A 216 -8.94 -24.28 -15.83
N SER A 217 -10.13 -24.53 -16.36
CA SER A 217 -10.38 -24.58 -17.82
C SER A 217 -10.09 -23.26 -18.54
N GLN A 218 -10.32 -22.12 -17.88
CA GLN A 218 -10.02 -20.80 -18.44
C GLN A 218 -8.50 -20.59 -18.56
N GLU A 219 -7.74 -20.89 -17.51
CA GLU A 219 -6.26 -20.83 -17.53
C GLU A 219 -5.67 -21.75 -18.60
N ILE A 220 -6.26 -22.94 -18.79
CA ILE A 220 -5.85 -23.88 -19.85
C ILE A 220 -6.12 -23.28 -21.23
N THR A 221 -7.27 -22.65 -21.44
CA THR A 221 -7.63 -22.04 -22.73
C THR A 221 -6.76 -20.81 -23.06
N ASP A 222 -6.34 -20.09 -22.02
CA ASP A 222 -5.49 -18.91 -22.10
C ASP A 222 -4.00 -19.25 -22.25
N LEU A 223 -3.58 -20.48 -21.91
CA LEU A 223 -2.19 -20.92 -22.09
C LEU A 223 -1.87 -21.07 -23.58
N VAL A 224 -0.87 -20.32 -24.01
CA VAL A 224 -0.31 -20.37 -25.36
C VAL A 224 1.13 -20.82 -25.25
N VAL A 225 1.47 -21.93 -25.91
CA VAL A 225 2.83 -22.48 -25.91
C VAL A 225 3.48 -22.14 -27.27
N PRO A 226 4.50 -21.26 -27.32
CA PRO A 226 5.17 -20.91 -28.56
C PRO A 226 5.82 -22.13 -29.24
N THR A 227 5.68 -22.26 -30.56
CA THR A 227 6.39 -23.24 -31.40
C THR A 227 7.19 -22.54 -32.49
N ALA A 228 8.00 -23.29 -33.25
CA ALA A 228 8.79 -22.72 -34.35
C ALA A 228 7.92 -22.12 -35.46
N ASP A 229 6.74 -22.71 -35.71
CA ASP A 229 5.86 -22.35 -36.83
C ASP A 229 4.57 -21.63 -36.38
N GLY A 230 4.39 -21.37 -35.08
CA GLY A 230 3.19 -20.75 -34.52
C GLY A 230 3.10 -20.90 -33.01
N ALA A 231 1.96 -21.39 -32.52
CA ALA A 231 1.83 -21.76 -31.11
C ALA A 231 0.81 -22.88 -30.93
N LEU A 232 1.00 -23.70 -29.89
CA LEU A 232 0.02 -24.69 -29.47
C LEU A 232 -1.04 -24.04 -28.60
N ARG A 233 -2.30 -24.36 -28.89
CA ARG A 233 -3.45 -24.02 -28.05
C ARG A 233 -4.28 -25.26 -27.77
N SER A 234 -4.90 -25.30 -26.60
CA SER A 234 -5.82 -26.38 -26.25
C SER A 234 -7.13 -26.27 -27.04
N SER A 235 -7.61 -27.39 -27.57
CA SER A 235 -8.98 -27.58 -28.02
C SER A 235 -9.67 -28.55 -27.07
N GLY A 236 -10.34 -28.01 -26.05
CA GLY A 236 -10.81 -28.77 -24.90
C GLY A 236 -9.68 -29.22 -23.97
N LEU A 237 -9.89 -30.29 -23.20
CA LEU A 237 -8.95 -30.74 -22.15
C LEU A 237 -8.04 -31.91 -22.58
N SER A 238 -8.22 -32.42 -23.80
CA SER A 238 -7.55 -33.64 -24.28
C SER A 238 -6.87 -33.50 -25.63
N ARG A 239 -7.06 -32.37 -26.32
CA ARG A 239 -6.41 -32.09 -27.59
C ARG A 239 -5.77 -30.71 -27.56
N ALA A 240 -4.67 -30.57 -28.26
CA ALA A 240 -4.07 -29.29 -28.60
C ALA A 240 -3.88 -29.26 -30.12
N TYR A 241 -3.92 -28.08 -30.71
CA TYR A 241 -3.59 -27.91 -32.11
C TYR A 241 -2.48 -26.87 -32.24
N GLU A 242 -1.61 -27.05 -33.24
CA GLU A 242 -0.64 -26.03 -33.61
C GLU A 242 -1.32 -25.02 -34.51
N GLY A 243 -1.68 -23.88 -33.92
CA GLY A 243 -2.27 -22.77 -34.64
C GLY A 243 -1.20 -21.82 -35.17
N ARG A 244 -1.60 -20.99 -36.12
CA ARG A 244 -0.77 -19.86 -36.59
C ARG A 244 -1.42 -18.57 -36.15
N ALA A 245 -0.58 -17.59 -35.81
CA ALA A 245 -1.05 -16.24 -35.54
C ALA A 245 -1.69 -15.66 -36.81
N ILE A 246 -2.99 -15.35 -36.76
CA ILE A 246 -3.67 -14.69 -37.88
C ILE A 246 -3.24 -13.23 -37.98
N ARG A 247 -2.78 -12.63 -36.88
CA ARG A 247 -2.20 -11.29 -36.85
C ARG A 247 -0.68 -11.40 -36.83
N ALA A 248 -0.03 -10.78 -37.80
CA ALA A 248 1.42 -10.76 -37.91
C ALA A 248 1.93 -9.33 -37.87
N TYR A 249 3.00 -9.11 -37.10
CA TYR A 249 3.73 -7.85 -37.11
C TYR A 249 4.66 -7.80 -38.32
N ASP A 250 4.68 -6.66 -38.99
CA ASP A 250 5.59 -6.34 -40.08
C ASP A 250 6.43 -5.12 -39.68
N ALA A 251 7.75 -5.33 -39.58
CA ALA A 251 8.71 -4.31 -39.19
C ALA A 251 8.92 -3.22 -40.26
N GLY A 252 8.56 -3.47 -41.51
CA GLY A 252 8.73 -2.50 -42.62
C GLY A 252 7.73 -1.36 -42.57
N CYS A 253 6.49 -1.66 -42.20
CA CYS A 253 5.42 -0.66 -41.99
C CYS A 253 5.22 -0.28 -40.52
N ASP A 254 5.88 -1.00 -39.60
CA ASP A 254 5.63 -0.94 -38.16
C ASP A 254 4.14 -1.12 -37.83
N CYS A 255 3.57 -2.19 -38.38
CA CYS A 255 2.14 -2.44 -38.37
C CYS A 255 1.82 -3.91 -38.10
N ILE A 256 0.61 -4.16 -37.59
CA ILE A 256 0.06 -5.50 -37.45
C ILE A 256 -1.01 -5.69 -38.52
N THR A 257 -0.89 -6.75 -39.30
CA THR A 257 -1.85 -7.10 -40.34
C THR A 257 -2.54 -8.41 -39.99
N ASP A 258 -3.87 -8.41 -40.08
CA ASP A 258 -4.71 -9.58 -39.94
C ASP A 258 -4.85 -10.27 -41.30
N ARG A 259 -4.44 -11.54 -41.36
CA ARG A 259 -4.34 -12.31 -42.61
C ARG A 259 -5.69 -12.76 -43.18
N GLU A 260 -6.74 -12.75 -42.36
CA GLU A 260 -8.08 -13.16 -42.78
C GLU A 260 -8.86 -11.97 -43.33
N SER A 261 -8.88 -10.87 -42.59
CA SER A 261 -9.61 -9.65 -42.96
C SER A 261 -8.80 -8.70 -43.85
N GLY A 262 -7.48 -8.85 -43.91
CA GLY A 262 -6.56 -7.90 -44.55
C GLY A 262 -6.42 -6.57 -43.80
N ARG A 263 -7.02 -6.44 -42.62
CA ARG A 263 -7.02 -5.21 -41.84
C ARG A 263 -5.65 -4.96 -41.22
N THR A 264 -5.24 -3.70 -41.19
CA THR A 264 -3.92 -3.28 -40.71
C THR A 264 -4.05 -2.22 -39.63
N TRP A 265 -3.27 -2.37 -38.56
CA TRP A 265 -3.12 -1.40 -37.47
C TRP A 265 -1.68 -0.92 -37.42
N THR A 266 -1.46 0.38 -37.54
CA THR A 266 -0.13 1.00 -37.50
C THR A 266 0.22 1.41 -36.08
N ALA A 267 1.50 1.32 -35.70
CA ALA A 267 1.96 1.76 -34.40
C ALA A 267 1.77 3.27 -34.20
N ASP A 268 1.08 3.65 -33.13
CA ASP A 268 1.03 5.02 -32.60
C ASP A 268 1.90 5.09 -31.34
N GLU A 269 3.12 5.60 -31.50
CA GLU A 269 4.10 5.76 -30.41
C GLU A 269 3.66 6.78 -29.34
N LYS A 270 2.71 7.68 -29.63
CA LYS A 270 2.21 8.63 -28.63
C LYS A 270 1.14 8.00 -27.75
N ALA A 271 0.26 7.20 -28.35
CA ALA A 271 -0.77 6.47 -27.61
C ALA A 271 -0.23 5.21 -26.95
N GLY A 272 0.87 4.65 -27.47
CA GLY A 272 1.40 3.35 -27.06
C GLY A 272 0.52 2.20 -27.54
N SER A 273 -0.07 2.31 -28.73
CA SER A 273 -1.05 1.32 -29.22
C SER A 273 -0.98 1.16 -30.75
N PHE A 274 -1.42 0.02 -31.25
CA PHE A 274 -1.64 -0.17 -32.70
C PHE A 274 -3.04 0.32 -33.08
N VAL A 275 -3.13 1.23 -34.05
CA VAL A 275 -4.37 1.93 -34.43
C VAL A 275 -4.67 1.71 -35.92
N ALA A 276 -5.92 1.34 -36.23
CA ALA A 276 -6.40 1.23 -37.60
C ALA A 276 -6.79 2.60 -38.17
N ALA A 277 -7.00 2.67 -39.49
CA ALA A 277 -7.35 3.92 -40.18
C ALA A 277 -8.69 4.56 -39.71
N ASP A 278 -9.59 3.78 -39.12
CA ASP A 278 -10.86 4.22 -38.54
C ASP A 278 -10.77 4.60 -37.05
N GLY A 279 -9.57 4.49 -36.45
CA GLY A 279 -9.32 4.81 -35.06
C GLY A 279 -9.50 3.63 -34.09
N GLU A 280 -9.86 2.43 -34.57
CA GLU A 280 -9.91 1.24 -33.70
C GLU A 280 -8.52 0.88 -33.19
N ARG A 281 -8.40 0.65 -31.88
CA ARG A 281 -7.14 0.28 -31.24
C ARG A 281 -7.14 -1.21 -30.90
N LEU A 282 -6.00 -1.85 -31.06
CA LEU A 282 -5.79 -3.18 -30.48
C LEU A 282 -5.79 -3.09 -28.95
N ALA A 283 -6.35 -4.11 -28.30
CA ALA A 283 -6.50 -4.15 -26.85
C ALA A 283 -5.15 -4.17 -26.11
N GLN A 284 -4.13 -4.78 -26.72
CA GLN A 284 -2.77 -4.80 -26.18
C GLN A 284 -1.95 -3.66 -26.80
N GLY A 285 -1.21 -2.96 -25.95
CA GLY A 285 -0.34 -1.85 -26.29
C GLY A 285 0.89 -1.85 -25.38
N TRP A 286 1.65 -0.76 -25.41
CA TRP A 286 2.87 -0.59 -24.63
C TRP A 286 2.82 0.64 -23.75
N LYS A 287 3.61 0.59 -22.69
CA LYS A 287 3.72 1.68 -21.74
C LYS A 287 4.49 2.84 -22.37
N VAL A 288 3.86 3.99 -22.44
CA VAL A 288 4.45 5.25 -22.90
C VAL A 288 4.23 6.36 -21.87
N ASN A 289 5.02 7.42 -22.00
CA ASN A 289 4.86 8.62 -21.19
C ASN A 289 3.81 9.52 -21.84
N VAL A 290 2.72 9.77 -21.13
CA VAL A 290 1.59 10.62 -21.57
C VAL A 290 1.68 12.05 -21.03
N GLY A 291 2.80 12.40 -20.38
CA GLY A 291 3.00 13.69 -19.75
C GLY A 291 1.90 14.00 -18.71
N GLY A 292 1.31 15.19 -18.82
CA GLY A 292 0.28 15.66 -17.89
C GLY A 292 -1.14 15.17 -18.17
N GLU A 293 -1.34 14.28 -19.14
CA GLU A 293 -2.69 13.89 -19.61
C GLU A 293 -3.57 13.32 -18.50
N ASN A 294 -3.03 12.42 -17.67
CA ASN A 294 -3.79 11.85 -16.55
C ASN A 294 -4.25 12.93 -15.55
N PHE A 295 -3.40 13.92 -15.27
CA PHE A 295 -3.75 15.04 -14.39
C PHE A 295 -4.81 15.93 -15.01
N SER A 296 -4.70 16.24 -16.30
CA SER A 296 -5.71 17.00 -17.03
C SER A 296 -7.03 16.26 -17.02
N ARG A 297 -7.04 14.97 -17.32
CA ARG A 297 -8.24 14.11 -17.38
C ARG A 297 -8.99 14.12 -16.05
N VAL A 298 -8.30 14.03 -14.91
CA VAL A 298 -8.93 14.12 -13.58
C VAL A 298 -9.67 15.45 -13.37
N LEU A 299 -9.17 16.54 -13.95
CA LEU A 299 -9.75 17.88 -13.77
C LEU A 299 -10.76 18.28 -14.85
N THR A 300 -10.65 17.73 -16.06
CA THR A 300 -11.42 18.19 -17.23
C THR A 300 -12.41 17.17 -17.77
N ASP A 301 -12.21 15.86 -17.57
CA ASP A 301 -13.13 14.83 -18.04
C ASP A 301 -14.39 14.83 -17.16
N PRO A 302 -15.60 15.14 -17.69
CA PRO A 302 -16.81 15.21 -16.88
C PRO A 302 -17.12 13.90 -16.13
N ASN A 303 -16.70 12.75 -16.68
CA ASN A 303 -16.94 11.43 -16.08
C ASN A 303 -16.07 11.17 -14.85
N ILE A 304 -14.97 11.91 -14.68
CA ILE A 304 -14.00 11.74 -13.59
C ILE A 304 -14.01 12.97 -12.66
N SER A 305 -14.00 14.17 -13.21
CA SER A 305 -13.93 15.43 -12.48
C SER A 305 -15.13 15.67 -11.56
N GLY A 306 -16.36 15.43 -12.04
CA GLY A 306 -17.57 15.55 -11.22
C GLY A 306 -17.51 14.64 -9.98
N PRO A 307 -17.30 13.32 -10.17
CA PRO A 307 -17.07 12.37 -9.08
C PRO A 307 -15.90 12.75 -8.17
N PHE A 308 -14.79 13.20 -8.73
CA PHE A 308 -13.61 13.61 -7.97
C PHE A 308 -13.92 14.75 -7.00
N PHE A 309 -14.57 15.83 -7.45
CA PHE A 309 -14.90 16.98 -6.59
C PHE A 309 -16.00 16.65 -5.56
N GLY A 310 -17.02 15.89 -5.96
CA GLY A 310 -18.07 15.42 -5.04
C GLY A 310 -17.49 14.54 -3.93
N THR A 311 -16.61 13.62 -4.31
CA THR A 311 -15.89 12.74 -3.38
C THR A 311 -14.91 13.52 -2.51
N LEU A 312 -14.21 14.52 -3.06
CA LEU A 312 -13.31 15.37 -2.30
C LEU A 312 -14.05 16.11 -1.16
N LEU A 313 -15.24 16.65 -1.45
CA LEU A 313 -16.07 17.33 -0.45
C LEU A 313 -16.49 16.37 0.68
N TRP A 314 -17.01 15.20 0.32
CA TRP A 314 -17.35 14.17 1.30
C TRP A 314 -16.12 13.70 2.08
N ASN A 315 -14.97 13.53 1.43
CA ASN A 315 -13.74 13.10 2.08
C ASN A 315 -13.27 14.09 3.16
N PHE A 316 -13.37 15.40 2.90
CA PHE A 316 -13.13 16.43 3.92
C PHE A 316 -14.14 16.37 5.07
N ALA A 317 -15.43 16.20 4.75
CA ALA A 317 -16.48 16.08 5.76
C ALA A 317 -16.29 14.83 6.63
N PHE A 318 -15.94 13.70 6.02
CA PHE A 318 -15.61 12.45 6.70
C PHE A 318 -14.36 12.60 7.57
N ALA A 319 -13.23 13.03 7.01
CA ALA A 319 -11.99 13.15 7.77
C ALA A 319 -12.10 14.13 8.97
N THR A 320 -12.77 15.26 8.76
CA THR A 320 -13.01 16.26 9.81
C THR A 320 -14.04 15.74 10.83
N GLY A 321 -15.14 15.15 10.37
CA GLY A 321 -16.20 14.59 11.21
C GLY A 321 -15.69 13.45 12.08
N SER A 322 -15.02 12.46 11.48
CA SER A 322 -14.40 11.34 12.19
C SER A 322 -13.37 11.81 13.22
N THR A 323 -12.46 12.70 12.83
CA THR A 323 -11.42 13.21 13.75
C THR A 323 -12.02 14.05 14.86
N GLY A 324 -12.97 14.93 14.54
CA GLY A 324 -13.65 15.79 15.51
C GLY A 324 -14.50 15.00 16.49
N LEU A 325 -15.36 14.10 16.02
CA LEU A 325 -16.24 13.30 16.87
C LEU A 325 -15.44 12.38 17.80
N THR A 326 -14.42 11.69 17.29
CA THR A 326 -13.57 10.80 18.10
C THR A 326 -12.75 11.58 19.11
N PHE A 327 -12.22 12.76 18.75
CA PHE A 327 -11.54 13.65 19.68
C PHE A 327 -12.46 14.14 20.79
N LEU A 328 -13.64 14.66 20.45
CA LEU A 328 -14.59 15.19 21.41
C LEU A 328 -15.03 14.11 22.40
N LEU A 329 -15.39 12.91 21.91
CA LEU A 329 -15.79 11.80 22.76
C LEU A 329 -14.62 11.30 23.62
N GLY A 330 -13.46 11.08 23.02
CA GLY A 330 -12.26 10.62 23.74
C GLY A 330 -11.80 11.60 24.82
N MET A 331 -11.82 12.90 24.52
CA MET A 331 -11.51 13.97 25.46
C MET A 331 -12.53 14.03 26.60
N ALA A 332 -13.83 13.98 26.29
CA ALA A 332 -14.88 13.99 27.31
C ALA A 332 -14.74 12.83 28.30
N ILE A 333 -14.46 11.63 27.78
CA ILE A 333 -14.20 10.44 28.60
C ILE A 333 -12.91 10.60 29.42
N ALA A 334 -11.84 11.12 28.82
CA ALA A 334 -10.57 11.35 29.50
C ALA A 334 -10.72 12.32 30.68
N LEU A 335 -11.40 13.45 30.47
CA LEU A 335 -11.70 14.43 31.52
C LEU A 335 -12.57 13.83 32.63
N ALA A 336 -13.60 13.06 32.28
CA ALA A 336 -14.46 12.40 33.25
C ALA A 336 -13.63 11.44 34.14
N LEU A 337 -12.81 10.59 33.54
CA LEU A 337 -11.99 9.60 34.27
C LEU A 337 -10.75 10.18 34.95
N HIS A 338 -10.35 11.41 34.62
CA HIS A 338 -9.28 12.13 35.30
C HIS A 338 -9.76 12.79 36.61
N SER A 339 -11.08 12.96 36.79
CA SER A 339 -11.64 13.57 38.00
C SER A 339 -11.31 12.77 39.26
N PRO A 340 -10.77 13.39 40.33
CA PRO A 340 -10.48 12.70 41.61
C PRO A 340 -11.72 12.08 42.28
N ARG A 341 -12.93 12.53 41.91
CA ARG A 341 -14.20 12.05 42.46
C ARG A 341 -14.67 10.73 41.84
N MET A 342 -14.11 10.36 40.68
CA MET A 342 -14.51 9.17 39.95
C MET A 342 -13.93 7.91 40.63
N ARG A 343 -14.79 6.97 41.03
CA ARG A 343 -14.37 5.68 41.61
C ARG A 343 -14.37 4.59 40.55
N GLY A 344 -13.56 3.55 40.70
CA GLY A 344 -13.52 2.42 39.76
C GLY A 344 -12.90 2.76 38.39
N THR A 345 -12.09 3.82 38.30
CA THR A 345 -11.50 4.32 37.05
C THR A 345 -10.75 3.25 36.25
N ASN A 346 -10.10 2.30 36.92
CA ASN A 346 -9.39 1.20 36.26
C ASN A 346 -10.34 0.28 35.48
N LEU A 347 -11.50 -0.07 36.03
CA LEU A 347 -12.48 -0.91 35.33
C LEU A 347 -13.04 -0.19 34.10
N TYR A 348 -13.43 1.08 34.26
CA TYR A 348 -13.92 1.88 33.14
C TYR A 348 -12.87 2.02 32.03
N ARG A 349 -11.60 2.27 32.37
CA ARG A 349 -10.50 2.33 31.40
C ARG A 349 -10.41 1.06 30.57
N VAL A 350 -10.42 -0.11 31.22
CA VAL A 350 -10.32 -1.40 30.52
C VAL A 350 -11.51 -1.60 29.55
N LEU A 351 -12.74 -1.34 30.01
CA LEU A 351 -13.95 -1.51 29.19
C LEU A 351 -13.98 -0.55 27.99
N LEU A 352 -13.55 0.69 28.18
CA LEU A 352 -13.58 1.74 27.14
C LEU A 352 -12.47 1.60 26.10
N ILE A 353 -11.39 0.88 26.40
CA ILE A 353 -10.29 0.59 25.45
C ILE A 353 -10.61 -0.65 24.60
N LEU A 354 -11.53 -1.51 25.04
CA LEU A 354 -11.89 -2.76 24.37
C LEU A 354 -12.13 -2.61 22.85
N PRO A 355 -12.85 -1.59 22.35
CA PRO A 355 -13.06 -1.43 20.90
C PRO A 355 -11.77 -1.32 20.09
N TYR A 356 -10.73 -0.71 20.67
CA TYR A 356 -9.43 -0.52 20.01
C TYR A 356 -8.49 -1.73 20.18
N ALA A 357 -8.73 -2.56 21.19
CA ALA A 357 -7.98 -3.81 21.37
C ALA A 357 -8.36 -4.88 20.34
N MET A 358 -9.56 -4.79 19.76
CA MET A 358 -10.06 -5.73 18.75
C MET A 358 -9.49 -5.40 17.36
N PRO A 359 -9.21 -6.41 16.51
CA PRO A 359 -8.81 -6.17 15.13
C PRO A 359 -9.87 -5.37 14.37
N SER A 360 -9.47 -4.24 13.80
CA SER A 360 -10.39 -3.29 13.16
C SER A 360 -11.15 -3.89 11.98
N PHE A 361 -10.49 -4.73 11.16
CA PHE A 361 -11.13 -5.35 9.99
C PHE A 361 -12.35 -6.21 10.39
N ALA A 362 -12.22 -7.01 11.46
CA ALA A 362 -13.30 -7.87 11.93
C ALA A 362 -14.46 -7.02 12.48
N MET A 363 -14.14 -5.97 13.22
CA MET A 363 -15.16 -5.08 13.77
C MET A 363 -15.92 -4.31 12.68
N LEU A 364 -15.25 -3.90 11.59
CA LEU A 364 -15.90 -3.23 10.46
C LEU A 364 -16.96 -4.13 9.80
N LEU A 365 -16.64 -5.43 9.61
CA LEU A 365 -17.58 -6.41 9.07
C LEU A 365 -18.75 -6.68 10.03
N VAL A 366 -18.48 -6.79 11.33
CA VAL A 366 -19.53 -6.93 12.34
C VAL A 366 -20.47 -5.71 12.34
N TRP A 367 -19.92 -4.50 12.26
CA TRP A 367 -20.73 -3.29 12.17
C TRP A 367 -21.56 -3.23 10.89
N ARG A 368 -21.01 -3.64 9.75
CA ARG A 368 -21.76 -3.78 8.49
C ARG A 368 -22.99 -4.69 8.68
N ASP A 369 -22.79 -5.85 9.28
CA ASP A 369 -23.87 -6.83 9.49
C ASP A 369 -24.88 -6.31 10.54
N MET A 370 -24.44 -5.55 11.54
CA MET A 370 -25.33 -4.89 12.53
C MET A 370 -26.23 -3.82 11.91
N PHE A 371 -25.78 -3.16 10.84
CA PHE A 371 -26.54 -2.17 10.06
C PHE A 371 -27.43 -2.80 8.98
N ASN A 372 -27.46 -4.13 8.86
CA ASN A 372 -28.30 -4.79 7.86
C ASN A 372 -29.80 -4.50 8.09
N THR A 373 -30.52 -4.28 6.99
CA THR A 373 -31.94 -3.89 7.02
C THR A 373 -32.84 -4.97 7.61
N ASP A 374 -32.61 -6.23 7.24
CA ASP A 374 -33.50 -7.35 7.52
C ASP A 374 -33.17 -8.08 8.83
N PHE A 375 -31.88 -8.26 9.12
CA PHE A 375 -31.42 -9.03 10.28
C PHE A 375 -30.49 -8.25 11.22
N GLY A 376 -30.20 -6.98 10.90
CA GLY A 376 -29.26 -6.17 11.67
C GLY A 376 -29.72 -5.90 13.10
N LEU A 377 -28.79 -6.06 14.04
CA LEU A 377 -29.04 -5.84 15.47
C LEU A 377 -29.59 -4.43 15.75
N ILE A 378 -29.13 -3.41 15.03
CA ILE A 378 -29.51 -2.02 15.27
C ILE A 378 -30.99 -1.81 14.93
N ASN A 379 -31.44 -2.29 13.78
CA ASN A 379 -32.86 -2.20 13.41
C ASN A 379 -33.75 -3.02 14.35
N ASN A 380 -33.32 -4.23 14.70
CA ASN A 380 -34.08 -5.12 15.58
C ASN A 380 -34.19 -4.61 17.02
N LEU A 381 -33.14 -3.99 17.55
CA LEU A 381 -33.12 -3.47 18.91
C LEU A 381 -33.92 -2.17 19.06
N PHE A 382 -33.85 -1.28 18.07
CA PHE A 382 -34.46 0.05 18.13
C PHE A 382 -35.79 0.16 17.34
N GLY A 383 -36.19 -0.88 16.60
CA GLY A 383 -37.42 -0.88 15.80
C GLY A 383 -37.41 0.13 14.64
N LEU A 384 -36.24 0.46 14.10
CA LEU A 384 -36.06 1.57 13.15
C LEU A 384 -36.49 1.23 11.72
N GLY A 385 -36.32 -0.03 11.28
CA GLY A 385 -36.61 -0.45 9.91
C GLY A 385 -35.88 0.37 8.83
N VAL A 386 -34.73 0.94 9.16
CA VAL A 386 -33.97 1.86 8.30
C VAL A 386 -33.06 1.05 7.40
N ASP A 387 -33.10 1.33 6.09
CA ASP A 387 -32.06 0.89 5.18
C ASP A 387 -30.83 1.81 5.32
N TRP A 388 -29.90 1.39 6.17
CA TRP A 388 -28.70 2.16 6.51
C TRP A 388 -27.76 2.34 5.32
N PHE A 389 -27.81 1.46 4.32
CA PHE A 389 -26.93 1.53 3.15
C PHE A 389 -27.67 1.88 1.85
N GLY A 390 -29.00 2.02 1.89
CA GLY A 390 -29.81 2.38 0.73
C GLY A 390 -29.82 3.87 0.37
N GLN A 391 -29.60 4.78 1.35
CA GLN A 391 -29.61 6.24 1.10
C GLN A 391 -28.25 6.86 1.43
N ASP A 392 -27.86 7.88 0.67
CA ASP A 392 -26.57 8.57 0.82
C ASP A 392 -26.31 9.06 2.25
N TRP A 393 -27.31 9.71 2.86
CA TRP A 393 -27.14 10.31 4.19
C TRP A 393 -27.09 9.25 5.29
N SER A 394 -27.86 8.16 5.18
CA SER A 394 -27.88 7.08 6.17
C SER A 394 -26.57 6.30 6.12
N ALA A 395 -26.06 6.03 4.92
CA ALA A 395 -24.78 5.35 4.73
C ALA A 395 -23.63 6.20 5.29
N ARG A 396 -23.60 7.50 4.98
CA ARG A 396 -22.61 8.46 5.52
C ARG A 396 -22.67 8.53 7.05
N ALA A 397 -23.86 8.55 7.64
CA ALA A 397 -24.04 8.54 9.09
C ALA A 397 -23.54 7.22 9.71
N ALA A 398 -23.88 6.08 9.11
CA ALA A 398 -23.43 4.76 9.57
C ALA A 398 -21.91 4.69 9.62
N VAL A 399 -21.20 5.05 8.54
CA VAL A 399 -19.73 5.02 8.51
C VAL A 399 -19.12 5.96 9.57
N LEU A 400 -19.67 7.17 9.77
CA LEU A 400 -19.21 8.08 10.83
C LEU A 400 -19.41 7.48 12.23
N LEU A 401 -20.51 6.77 12.49
CA LEU A 401 -20.77 6.09 13.76
C LEU A 401 -19.78 4.95 14.00
N VAL A 402 -19.51 4.13 12.98
CA VAL A 402 -18.50 3.06 13.07
C VAL A 402 -17.12 3.65 13.37
N GLN A 403 -16.74 4.72 12.66
CA GLN A 403 -15.46 5.38 12.88
C GLN A 403 -15.37 6.06 14.25
N LEU A 404 -16.48 6.59 14.76
CA LEU A 404 -16.57 7.12 16.12
C LEU A 404 -16.27 6.01 17.13
N TRP A 405 -16.94 4.85 17.01
CA TRP A 405 -16.78 3.72 17.94
C TRP A 405 -15.36 3.14 17.92
N LEU A 406 -14.75 2.98 16.73
CA LEU A 406 -13.39 2.47 16.59
C LEU A 406 -12.32 3.49 16.99
N GLY A 407 -12.56 4.78 16.75
CA GLY A 407 -11.54 5.83 16.88
C GLY A 407 -11.50 6.53 18.23
N TYR A 408 -12.61 6.61 18.97
CA TYR A 408 -12.63 7.30 20.26
C TYR A 408 -11.63 6.75 21.29
N PRO A 409 -11.35 5.42 21.39
CA PRO A 409 -10.47 4.93 22.43
C PRO A 409 -9.02 5.37 22.22
N TYR A 410 -8.58 5.52 20.96
CA TYR A 410 -7.28 6.10 20.64
C TYR A 410 -7.18 7.54 21.16
N MET A 411 -8.18 8.39 20.86
CA MET A 411 -8.20 9.77 21.35
C MET A 411 -8.32 9.84 22.88
N PHE A 412 -9.08 8.95 23.48
CA PHE A 412 -9.16 8.81 24.94
C PHE A 412 -7.81 8.49 25.58
N LEU A 413 -7.07 7.51 25.05
CA LEU A 413 -5.74 7.13 25.55
C LEU A 413 -4.75 8.28 25.45
N VAL A 414 -4.70 8.91 24.28
CA VAL A 414 -3.79 10.01 24.01
C VAL A 414 -4.13 11.23 24.88
N ALA A 415 -5.41 11.61 24.97
CA ALA A 415 -5.86 12.71 25.83
C ALA A 415 -5.59 12.42 27.31
N THR A 416 -5.73 11.18 27.75
CA THR A 416 -5.40 10.77 29.13
C THR A 416 -3.91 10.93 29.42
N GLY A 417 -3.04 10.53 28.49
CA GLY A 417 -1.59 10.73 28.62
C GLY A 417 -1.21 12.21 28.64
N ALA A 418 -1.78 13.01 27.74
CA ALA A 418 -1.56 14.46 27.71
C ALA A 418 -2.04 15.15 28.99
N LEU A 419 -3.20 14.77 29.53
CA LEU A 419 -3.72 15.28 30.81
C LEU A 419 -2.79 14.97 31.98
N GLN A 420 -2.13 13.79 31.98
CA GLN A 420 -1.20 13.41 33.04
C GLN A 420 0.13 14.18 32.99
N ALA A 421 0.50 14.73 31.83
CA ALA A 421 1.71 15.51 31.66
C ALA A 421 1.57 16.96 32.20
N ILE A 422 0.34 17.44 32.40
CA ILE A 422 0.08 18.80 32.92
C ILE A 422 0.41 18.84 34.41
N PRO A 423 1.33 19.72 34.86
CA PRO A 423 1.65 19.86 36.28
C PRO A 423 0.41 20.28 37.10
N ARG A 424 0.17 19.59 38.21
CA ARG A 424 -0.99 19.87 39.09
C ARG A 424 -0.96 21.30 39.67
N GLU A 425 0.24 21.84 39.87
CA GLU A 425 0.47 23.20 40.37
C GLU A 425 -0.24 24.27 39.53
N LEU A 426 -0.35 24.09 38.20
CA LEU A 426 -1.06 25.02 37.32
C LEU A 426 -2.57 25.02 37.59
N THR A 427 -3.16 23.85 37.83
CA THR A 427 -4.58 23.75 38.17
C THR A 427 -4.86 24.24 39.60
N GLU A 428 -3.95 24.01 40.54
CA GLU A 428 -4.06 24.52 41.91
C GLU A 428 -3.97 26.04 41.95
N ALA A 429 -3.03 26.64 41.20
CA ALA A 429 -2.90 28.09 41.08
C ALA A 429 -4.20 28.76 40.62
N THR A 430 -4.86 28.20 39.59
CA THR A 430 -6.14 28.74 39.11
C THR A 430 -7.25 28.68 40.16
N SER A 431 -7.22 27.69 41.05
CA SER A 431 -8.20 27.58 42.15
C SER A 431 -7.95 28.61 43.25
N VAL A 432 -6.68 28.95 43.50
CA VAL A 432 -6.28 30.03 44.43
C VAL A 432 -6.70 31.40 43.88
N ASP A 433 -6.60 31.60 42.56
CA ASP A 433 -7.05 32.81 41.86
C ASP A 433 -8.58 32.91 41.73
N GLY A 434 -9.34 31.96 42.30
CA GLY A 434 -10.81 31.96 42.28
C GLY A 434 -11.44 31.58 40.95
N ALA A 435 -10.68 31.00 40.02
CA ALA A 435 -11.23 30.54 38.75
C ALA A 435 -12.16 29.33 38.96
N SER A 436 -13.34 29.37 38.33
CA SER A 436 -14.24 28.21 38.26
C SER A 436 -13.62 27.05 37.45
N PRO A 437 -14.05 25.79 37.64
CA PRO A 437 -13.52 24.65 36.89
C PRO A 437 -13.61 24.81 35.37
N TRP A 438 -14.66 25.47 34.86
CA TRP A 438 -14.80 25.75 33.43
C TRP A 438 -13.82 26.83 32.95
N GLN A 439 -13.59 27.88 33.76
CA GLN A 439 -12.57 28.89 33.45
C GLN A 439 -11.17 28.28 33.47
N SER A 440 -10.83 27.48 34.49
CA SER A 440 -9.56 26.76 34.58
C SER A 440 -9.36 25.82 33.39
N PHE A 441 -10.39 25.04 33.02
CA PHE A 441 -10.35 24.18 31.85
C PHE A 441 -10.11 24.97 30.56
N ARG A 442 -10.89 26.01 30.29
CA ARG A 442 -10.80 26.77 29.03
C ARG A 442 -9.52 27.59 28.93
N ALA A 443 -9.03 28.15 30.03
CA ALA A 443 -7.90 29.07 30.04
C ALA A 443 -6.55 28.36 30.20
N VAL A 444 -6.50 27.21 30.88
CA VAL A 444 -5.23 26.51 31.20
C VAL A 444 -5.21 25.09 30.64
N THR A 445 -6.14 24.22 31.04
CA THR A 445 -6.07 22.80 30.67
C THR A 445 -6.20 22.59 29.16
N LEU A 446 -7.23 23.16 28.52
CA LEU A 446 -7.52 22.94 27.10
C LEU A 446 -6.40 23.49 26.19
N PRO A 447 -5.87 24.72 26.38
CA PRO A 447 -4.75 25.19 25.58
C PRO A 447 -3.51 24.30 25.71
N LEU A 448 -3.13 23.90 26.92
CA LEU A 448 -1.98 23.01 27.14
C LEU A 448 -2.20 21.62 26.51
N LEU A 449 -3.42 21.09 26.59
CA LEU A 449 -3.77 19.86 25.89
C LEU A 449 -3.67 20.02 24.38
N LEU A 450 -4.17 21.11 23.80
CA LEU A 450 -4.13 21.32 22.36
C LEU A 450 -2.70 21.42 21.83
N VAL A 451 -1.74 21.95 22.59
CA VAL A 451 -0.31 21.94 22.21
C VAL A 451 0.18 20.49 22.06
N ALA A 452 -0.13 19.62 23.02
CA ALA A 452 0.28 18.21 22.97
C ALA A 452 -0.50 17.38 21.94
N LEU A 453 -1.78 17.70 21.72
CA LEU A 453 -2.69 16.89 20.92
C LEU A 453 -2.77 17.33 19.46
N ALA A 454 -2.46 18.58 19.13
CA ALA A 454 -2.59 19.08 17.75
C ALA A 454 -1.81 18.27 16.71
N PRO A 455 -0.54 17.86 16.92
CA PRO A 455 0.17 16.99 15.97
C PRO A 455 -0.56 15.66 15.74
N LEU A 456 -1.17 15.11 16.79
CA LEU A 456 -1.88 13.83 16.77
C LEU A 456 -3.26 13.95 16.09
N LEU A 457 -3.91 15.11 16.23
CA LEU A 457 -5.13 15.44 15.50
C LEU A 457 -4.85 15.61 14.00
N ILE A 458 -3.73 16.23 13.63
CA ILE A 458 -3.30 16.35 12.22
C ILE A 458 -3.03 14.96 11.64
N ALA A 459 -2.31 14.11 12.37
CA ALA A 459 -2.06 12.73 11.96
C ALA A 459 -3.36 11.92 11.83
N SER A 460 -4.29 12.07 12.78
CA SER A 460 -5.61 11.43 12.74
C SER A 460 -6.46 11.91 11.55
N PHE A 461 -6.40 13.20 11.23
CA PHE A 461 -7.07 13.74 10.06
C PHE A 461 -6.50 13.13 8.77
N ALA A 462 -5.18 13.11 8.63
CA ALA A 462 -4.50 12.52 7.46
C ALA A 462 -4.80 11.02 7.30
N TYR A 463 -4.89 10.29 8.43
CA TYR A 463 -5.32 8.90 8.46
C TYR A 463 -6.77 8.74 7.99
N ASN A 464 -7.72 9.49 8.56
CA ASN A 464 -9.13 9.39 8.19
C ASN A 464 -9.40 9.80 6.74
N PHE A 465 -8.64 10.75 6.18
CA PHE A 465 -8.72 11.14 4.78
C PHE A 465 -8.36 10.01 3.79
N ASN A 466 -7.61 9.01 4.26
CA ASN A 466 -7.15 7.86 3.48
C ASN A 466 -7.64 6.52 4.07
N ASN A 467 -8.73 6.54 4.85
CA ASN A 467 -9.19 5.36 5.56
C ASN A 467 -9.99 4.43 4.66
N ILE A 468 -9.28 3.74 3.77
CA ILE A 468 -9.86 2.79 2.81
C ILE A 468 -10.65 1.70 3.51
N ASN A 469 -10.14 1.16 4.63
CA ASN A 469 -10.78 0.06 5.34
C ASN A 469 -12.15 0.44 5.90
N ALA A 470 -12.28 1.65 6.47
CA ALA A 470 -13.54 2.11 7.05
C ALA A 470 -14.68 2.11 6.02
N ILE A 471 -14.41 2.45 4.76
CA ILE A 471 -15.42 2.45 3.69
C ILE A 471 -15.51 1.07 3.05
N TRP A 472 -14.39 0.51 2.59
CA TRP A 472 -14.39 -0.71 1.77
C TRP A 472 -14.98 -1.90 2.52
N LEU A 473 -14.76 -2.01 3.83
CA LEU A 473 -15.28 -3.12 4.64
C LEU A 473 -16.68 -2.87 5.21
N THR A 474 -17.23 -1.66 5.09
CA THR A 474 -18.58 -1.36 5.60
C THR A 474 -19.59 -1.18 4.49
N THR A 475 -19.31 -0.31 3.52
CA THR A 475 -20.26 0.07 2.46
C THR A 475 -19.75 -0.25 1.05
N GLU A 476 -18.47 -0.64 0.91
CA GLU A 476 -17.79 -0.82 -0.39
C GLU A 476 -17.82 0.45 -1.27
N GLY A 477 -18.09 1.61 -0.65
CA GLY A 477 -18.26 2.91 -1.31
C GLY A 477 -19.72 3.28 -1.59
N GLY A 478 -20.66 2.35 -1.45
CA GLY A 478 -22.07 2.55 -1.78
C GLY A 478 -22.82 3.55 -0.87
N PRO A 479 -24.10 3.83 -1.18
CA PRO A 479 -24.84 3.39 -2.37
C PRO A 479 -24.28 3.98 -3.67
N PHE A 480 -24.50 3.29 -4.79
CA PHE A 480 -24.07 3.74 -6.12
C PHE A 480 -25.24 4.34 -6.89
N PRO A 481 -25.09 5.56 -7.42
CA PRO A 481 -26.13 6.16 -8.23
C PRO A 481 -26.14 5.49 -9.62
N ALA A 482 -27.34 5.37 -10.22
CA ALA A 482 -27.53 4.62 -11.47
C ALA A 482 -26.79 5.23 -12.68
N ASP A 483 -26.56 6.54 -12.65
CA ASP A 483 -25.81 7.30 -13.66
C ASP A 483 -24.30 7.15 -13.52
N ASN A 484 -23.78 6.76 -12.36
CA ASN A 484 -22.35 6.58 -12.14
C ASN A 484 -22.00 5.40 -11.19
N PRO A 485 -21.90 4.18 -11.71
CA PRO A 485 -21.55 3.01 -10.90
C PRO A 485 -20.07 2.98 -10.48
N ARG A 486 -19.25 3.95 -10.93
CA ARG A 486 -17.82 4.01 -10.59
C ARG A 486 -17.56 4.79 -9.30
N ASN A 487 -18.51 5.59 -8.83
CA ASN A 487 -18.36 6.40 -7.63
C ASN A 487 -19.62 6.34 -6.76
N GLY A 488 -19.51 5.82 -5.56
CA GLY A 488 -20.61 5.72 -4.61
C GLY A 488 -20.62 6.87 -3.60
N ALA A 489 -21.72 6.98 -2.86
CA ALA A 489 -21.98 8.12 -1.99
C ALA A 489 -21.07 8.20 -0.76
N THR A 490 -20.45 7.09 -0.34
CA THR A 490 -19.55 7.02 0.82
C THR A 490 -18.08 6.90 0.45
N ASP A 491 -17.76 6.78 -0.84
CA ASP A 491 -16.38 6.67 -1.31
C ASP A 491 -15.49 7.81 -0.81
N LEU A 492 -14.27 7.49 -0.40
CA LEU A 492 -13.20 8.48 -0.25
C LEU A 492 -12.38 8.50 -1.54
N LEU A 493 -11.55 9.52 -1.71
CA LEU A 493 -10.68 9.57 -2.89
C LEU A 493 -9.79 8.33 -3.01
N ILE A 494 -9.36 7.73 -1.88
CA ILE A 494 -8.57 6.50 -1.89
C ILE A 494 -9.38 5.27 -2.33
N THR A 495 -10.65 5.14 -1.97
CA THR A 495 -11.49 3.99 -2.40
C THR A 495 -11.90 4.13 -3.85
N TYR A 496 -12.20 5.36 -4.28
CA TYR A 496 -12.40 5.70 -5.69
C TYR A 496 -11.15 5.37 -6.52
N THR A 497 -9.96 5.78 -6.06
CA THR A 497 -8.67 5.47 -6.69
C THR A 497 -8.43 3.96 -6.78
N TYR A 498 -8.73 3.23 -5.70
CA TYR A 498 -8.60 1.78 -5.67
C TYR A 498 -9.53 1.12 -6.69
N ARG A 499 -10.79 1.57 -6.79
CA ARG A 499 -11.74 1.07 -7.80
C ARG A 499 -11.31 1.40 -9.23
N LEU A 500 -10.67 2.54 -9.45
CA LEU A 500 -10.11 2.91 -10.76
C LEU A 500 -8.92 2.01 -11.15
N ALA A 501 -8.10 1.60 -10.19
CA ALA A 501 -6.94 0.74 -10.43
C ALA A 501 -7.30 -0.75 -10.54
N PHE A 502 -8.25 -1.23 -9.73
CA PHE A 502 -8.50 -2.67 -9.53
C PHE A 502 -9.97 -3.08 -9.69
N GLY A 503 -10.84 -2.18 -10.14
CA GLY A 503 -12.25 -2.49 -10.39
C GLY A 503 -12.47 -3.34 -11.63
N ALA A 504 -13.68 -3.90 -11.75
CA ALA A 504 -14.05 -4.82 -12.83
C ALA A 504 -14.15 -4.18 -14.24
N GLN A 505 -14.04 -2.85 -14.34
CA GLN A 505 -14.26 -2.08 -15.59
C GLN A 505 -12.96 -1.75 -16.35
N GLY A 506 -11.85 -2.39 -15.97
CA GLY A 506 -10.51 -2.16 -16.53
C GLY A 506 -9.59 -1.43 -15.55
N ALA A 507 -8.31 -1.82 -15.54
CA ALA A 507 -7.31 -1.26 -14.64
C ALA A 507 -6.68 0.03 -15.21
N GLU A 508 -6.99 1.18 -14.62
CA GLU A 508 -6.41 2.47 -15.03
C GLU A 508 -5.33 2.93 -14.03
N PHE A 509 -4.19 2.23 -13.97
CA PHE A 509 -3.12 2.51 -12.99
C PHE A 509 -2.52 3.91 -13.12
N GLY A 510 -2.33 4.42 -14.33
CA GLY A 510 -1.81 5.76 -14.60
C GLY A 510 -2.73 6.86 -14.06
N THR A 511 -4.02 6.77 -14.38
CA THR A 511 -5.04 7.70 -13.86
C THR A 511 -5.16 7.58 -12.33
N ALA A 512 -5.21 6.37 -11.78
CA ALA A 512 -5.26 6.14 -10.33
C ALA A 512 -4.02 6.69 -9.60
N ALA A 513 -2.84 6.55 -10.19
CA ALA A 513 -1.63 7.15 -9.68
C ALA A 513 -1.70 8.69 -9.68
N ALA A 514 -2.26 9.32 -10.73
CA ALA A 514 -2.47 10.77 -10.76
C ALA A 514 -3.43 11.24 -9.66
N VAL A 515 -4.55 10.53 -9.43
CA VAL A 515 -5.45 10.81 -8.30
C VAL A 515 -4.72 10.67 -6.96
N SER A 516 -3.87 9.65 -6.79
CA SER A 516 -3.05 9.48 -5.59
C SER A 516 -2.11 10.67 -5.33
N ILE A 517 -1.55 11.27 -6.38
CA ILE A 517 -0.72 12.48 -6.26
C ILE A 517 -1.55 13.70 -5.86
N PHE A 518 -2.79 13.85 -6.36
CA PHE A 518 -3.70 14.88 -5.86
C PHE A 518 -4.02 14.68 -4.37
N ILE A 519 -4.34 13.45 -3.95
CA ILE A 519 -4.56 13.12 -2.53
C ILE A 519 -3.35 13.51 -1.69
N PHE A 520 -2.15 13.12 -2.11
CA PHE A 520 -0.90 13.46 -1.43
C PHE A 520 -0.73 14.98 -1.31
N ALA A 521 -0.89 15.73 -2.41
CA ALA A 521 -0.75 17.18 -2.43
C ALA A 521 -1.77 17.87 -1.50
N ILE A 522 -3.01 17.40 -1.47
CA ILE A 522 -4.08 17.94 -0.61
C ILE A 522 -3.74 17.68 0.86
N VAL A 523 -3.45 16.44 1.23
CA VAL A 523 -3.15 16.06 2.62
C VAL A 523 -1.85 16.74 3.10
N ALA A 524 -0.83 16.81 2.26
CA ALA A 524 0.42 17.50 2.57
C ALA A 524 0.20 19.00 2.80
N THR A 525 -0.62 19.65 1.97
CA THR A 525 -0.95 21.07 2.11
C THR A 525 -1.72 21.33 3.41
N VAL A 526 -2.76 20.56 3.69
CA VAL A 526 -3.56 20.69 4.93
C VAL A 526 -2.69 20.43 6.16
N SER A 527 -1.83 19.41 6.12
CA SER A 527 -0.91 19.10 7.20
C SER A 527 0.10 20.22 7.41
N ALA A 528 0.71 20.73 6.34
CA ALA A 528 1.70 21.81 6.42
C ALA A 528 1.09 23.11 7.00
N ILE A 529 -0.13 23.46 6.61
CA ILE A 529 -0.86 24.61 7.17
C ILE A 529 -1.14 24.38 8.67
N SER A 530 -1.64 23.19 9.02
CA SER A 530 -1.98 22.85 10.40
C SER A 530 -0.75 22.85 11.32
N PHE A 531 0.36 22.23 10.90
CA PHE A 531 1.62 22.22 11.66
C PHE A 531 2.19 23.63 11.88
N ARG A 532 2.11 24.51 10.86
CA ARG A 532 2.54 25.91 11.00
C ARG A 532 1.70 26.67 12.03
N SER A 533 0.40 26.36 12.12
CA SER A 533 -0.48 26.93 13.13
C SER A 533 -0.12 26.44 14.55
N THR A 534 0.17 25.14 14.69
CA THR A 534 0.57 24.55 15.98
C THR A 534 1.89 25.10 16.51
N ARG A 535 2.88 25.35 15.64
CA ARG A 535 4.17 25.91 16.08
C ARG A 535 4.02 27.28 16.76
N LYS A 536 3.08 28.10 16.30
CA LYS A 536 2.75 29.38 16.96
C LYS A 536 2.19 29.19 18.37
N GLN A 537 1.50 28.08 18.63
CA GLN A 537 0.99 27.77 19.97
C GLN A 537 2.11 27.28 20.87
N GLU A 538 3.00 26.43 20.36
CA GLU A 538 4.18 25.98 21.10
C GLU A 538 5.07 27.17 21.51
N GLU A 539 5.36 28.11 20.60
CA GLU A 539 6.16 29.32 20.88
C GLU A 539 5.52 30.26 21.93
N VAL A 540 4.20 30.19 22.15
CA VAL A 540 3.49 31.01 23.15
C VAL A 540 3.45 30.35 24.53
N TYR A 541 3.51 29.01 24.59
CA TYR A 541 3.37 28.23 25.82
C TYR A 541 4.68 27.59 26.32
N SER A 542 5.74 27.59 25.51
CA SER A 542 7.12 27.28 25.92
C SER A 542 7.78 28.47 26.61
#